data_AF-A0A480A4S3-F1
#
_entry.id   AF-A0A480A4S3-F1
#
_cell.length_a   1.000
_cell.length_b   1.000
_cell.length_c   1.000
_cell.angle_alpha   90.00
_cell.angle_beta   90.00
_cell.angle_gamma   90.00
#
_symmetry.space_group_name_H-M   'P 1'
#
loop_
_entity.id
_entity.type
_entity.pdbx_description
1 polymer ?
#
loop_
_entity_poly.entity_id
_entity_poly.type
_entity_poly.pdbx_seq_one_letter_code
_entity_poly.pdbx_strand_id
1 'polypeptide(L)' 'MNAHKIEITLTEDGTLTLRGLPFQAGEAVEVIILEAKHSDQKVSVKPQSNTNLYPLQNTQPYSYEEPTEPVGLEDWEVL' A
#
# COMPACT_ATOMS: atom_id res chain seq x y z
N MET A 1 -6.05 -14.80 20.13
CA MET A 1 -4.72 -15.32 19.76
C MET A 1 -3.77 -14.13 19.69
N ASN A 2 -2.75 -14.08 20.54
CA ASN A 2 -1.73 -13.02 20.51
C ASN A 2 -0.58 -13.53 19.63
N ALA A 3 -0.28 -12.82 18.54
CA ALA A 3 0.74 -13.24 17.57
C ALA A 3 1.87 -12.21 17.54
N HIS A 4 3.10 -12.69 17.76
CA HIS A 4 4.31 -11.89 17.57
C HIS A 4 4.90 -12.20 16.19
N LYS A 5 5.02 -11.19 15.33
CA LYS A 5 5.59 -11.32 13.98
C LYS A 5 7.07 -10.93 14.00
N ILE A 6 7.92 -11.81 13.48
CA ILE A 6 9.33 -11.55 13.21
C ILE A 6 9.55 -11.81 11.73
N GLU A 7 10.09 -10.83 11.02
CA GLU A 7 10.46 -10.95 9.60
C GLU A 7 11.97 -11.08 9.49
N ILE A 8 12.43 -12.09 8.75
CA ILE A 8 13.85 -12.41 8.62
C ILE A 8 14.08 -13.11 7.30
N THR A 9 15.12 -12.68 6.59
CA THR A 9 15.56 -13.30 5.34
C THR A 9 16.33 -14.56 5.67
N LEU A 10 15.92 -15.69 5.10
CA LEU A 10 16.60 -16.95 5.28
C LEU A 10 17.98 -16.92 4.60
N THR A 11 19.01 -17.37 5.30
CA THR A 11 20.36 -17.54 4.76
C THR A 11 20.47 -18.83 3.93
N GLU A 12 21.54 -18.98 3.13
CA GLU A 12 21.71 -20.09 2.17
C GLU A 12 21.68 -21.49 2.82
N ASP A 13 22.00 -21.57 4.11
CA ASP A 13 21.97 -22.78 4.94
C ASP A 13 20.56 -23.16 5.42
N GLY A 14 19.54 -22.36 5.11
CA GLY A 14 18.14 -22.67 5.38
C GLY A 14 17.77 -22.72 6.87
N THR A 15 18.66 -22.27 7.76
CA THR A 15 18.49 -22.37 9.21
C THR A 15 17.97 -21.06 9.79
N LEU A 16 16.89 -21.14 10.57
CA LEU A 16 16.32 -19.99 11.27
C LEU A 16 16.48 -20.12 12.79
N THR A 17 17.13 -19.14 13.42
CA THR A 17 17.27 -19.07 14.89
C THR A 17 16.45 -17.92 15.46
N LEU A 18 15.35 -18.23 16.15
CA LEU A 18 14.53 -17.24 16.87
C LEU A 18 15.08 -17.03 18.30
N ARG A 19 15.38 -15.78 18.67
CA ARG A 19 15.89 -15.41 20.01
C ARG A 19 15.06 -14.28 20.61
N GLY A 20 14.97 -14.25 21.94
CA GLY A 20 14.31 -13.15 22.67
C GLY A 20 12.78 -13.12 22.53
N LEU A 21 12.15 -14.26 22.26
CA LEU A 21 10.69 -14.34 22.24
C LEU A 21 10.12 -14.08 23.65
N PRO A 22 9.01 -13.35 23.79
CA PRO A 22 8.43 -13.00 25.10
C PRO A 22 7.62 -14.16 25.72
N PHE A 23 8.13 -15.39 25.61
CA PHE A 23 7.52 -16.60 26.18
C PHE A 23 8.36 -17.13 27.34
N GLN A 24 7.69 -17.73 28.32
CA GLN A 24 8.31 -18.33 29.50
C GLN A 24 8.56 -19.82 29.32
N ALA A 25 9.44 -20.38 30.15
CA ALA A 25 9.70 -21.82 30.14
C ALA A 25 8.41 -22.61 30.49
N GLY A 26 8.07 -23.59 29.64
CA GLY A 26 6.88 -24.42 29.80
C GLY A 26 5.64 -23.93 29.04
N GLU A 27 5.70 -22.75 28.40
CA GLU A 27 4.62 -22.30 27.53
C GLU A 27 4.66 -23.02 26.17
N ALA A 28 3.49 -23.45 25.71
CA ALA A 28 3.33 -24.00 24.37
C ALA A 28 3.30 -22.85 23.34
N VAL A 29 4.15 -22.94 22.32
CA VAL A 29 4.26 -21.94 21.25
C VAL A 29 4.01 -22.61 19.91
N GLU A 30 3.18 -21.99 19.08
CA GLU A 30 2.96 -22.39 17.68
C GLU A 30 3.80 -21.51 16.76
N VAL A 31 4.54 -22.13 15.84
CA VAL A 31 5.38 -21.43 14.87
C VAL A 31 4.79 -21.65 13.47
N ILE A 32 4.41 -20.56 12.81
CA ILE A 32 3.88 -20.59 11.45
C ILE A 32 4.91 -19.94 10.53
N ILE A 33 5.44 -20.72 9.58
CA ILE A 33 6.37 -20.24 8.56
C ILE A 33 5.58 -20.02 7.28
N LEU A 34 5.58 -18.78 6.78
CA LEU A 34 4.97 -18.41 5.51
C LEU A 34 6.06 -17.93 4.58
N GLU A 35 5.96 -18.30 3.30
CA GLU A 35 6.78 -17.69 2.27
C GLU A 35 6.43 -16.20 2.18
N ALA A 36 7.38 -15.35 2.59
CA ALA A 36 7.26 -13.94 2.35
C ALA A 36 7.45 -13.71 0.85
N LYS A 37 6.38 -13.35 0.14
CA LYS A 37 6.55 -12.73 -1.17
C LYS A 37 7.36 -11.47 -0.91
N HIS A 38 8.60 -11.43 -1.39
CA HIS A 38 9.36 -10.20 -1.44
C HIS A 38 8.41 -9.12 -1.97
N SER A 39 8.31 -7.98 -1.29
CA SER A 39 7.68 -6.80 -1.88
C SER A 39 8.52 -6.23 -3.04
N ASP A 40 9.33 -7.07 -3.70
CA ASP A 40 9.68 -6.95 -5.10
C ASP A 40 8.52 -7.35 -6.03
N GLN A 41 7.31 -7.49 -5.47
CA GLN A 41 6.18 -6.78 -6.06
C GLN A 41 6.27 -5.25 -5.81
N LYS A 42 7.41 -4.64 -6.17
CA LYS A 42 7.30 -3.67 -7.27
C LYS A 42 6.55 -4.43 -8.35
N VAL A 43 5.26 -4.18 -8.43
CA VAL A 43 4.46 -4.53 -9.59
C VAL A 43 5.39 -4.31 -10.77
N SER A 44 5.76 -5.38 -11.46
CA SER A 44 6.33 -5.26 -12.79
C SER A 44 5.17 -4.73 -13.61
N VAL A 45 4.92 -3.43 -13.47
CA VAL A 45 4.26 -2.63 -14.45
C VAL A 45 5.23 -2.78 -15.60
N LYS A 46 4.98 -3.79 -16.45
CA LYS A 46 5.36 -3.72 -17.87
C LYS A 46 5.23 -2.25 -18.21
N PRO A 47 6.24 -1.55 -18.75
CA PRO A 47 6.09 -0.14 -19.07
C PRO A 47 4.85 -0.03 -19.96
N GLN A 48 3.73 0.36 -19.35
CA GLN A 48 2.45 0.54 -20.01
C GLN A 48 2.71 1.77 -20.82
N SER A 49 3.21 1.54 -22.04
CA SER A 49 3.09 2.39 -23.21
C SER A 49 2.62 3.79 -22.84
N ASN A 50 3.55 4.62 -22.32
CA ASN A 50 3.39 6.04 -22.00
C ASN A 50 1.95 6.53 -21.83
N THR A 51 1.14 5.85 -21.02
CA THR A 51 -0.22 6.29 -20.76
C THR A 51 -0.03 7.16 -19.55
N ASN A 52 0.22 8.44 -19.81
CA ASN A 52 0.35 9.44 -18.77
C ASN A 52 -0.89 9.31 -17.88
N LEU A 53 -0.72 8.68 -16.71
CA LEU A 53 -1.83 8.35 -15.81
C LEU A 53 -2.51 9.61 -15.27
N TYR A 54 -1.80 10.74 -15.33
CA TYR A 54 -2.28 12.04 -14.87
C TYR A 54 -1.81 13.12 -15.84
N PRO A 55 -2.45 13.23 -17.02
CA PRO A 55 -2.03 14.16 -18.09
C PRO A 55 -2.03 15.62 -17.67
N LEU A 56 -2.74 15.94 -16.59
CA LEU A 56 -2.85 17.29 -16.03
C LEU A 56 -2.04 17.47 -14.72
N GLN A 57 -1.34 16.45 -14.23
CA GLN A 57 -0.54 16.59 -13.02
C GLN A 57 0.57 17.61 -13.26
N ASN A 58 0.59 18.68 -12.44
CA ASN A 58 1.48 19.83 -12.57
C ASN A 58 1.26 20.72 -13.80
N THR A 59 0.17 20.55 -14.56
CA THR A 59 -0.23 21.54 -15.56
C THR A 59 -0.93 22.69 -14.85
N GLN A 60 -0.30 23.85 -14.80
CA GLN A 60 -0.96 25.10 -14.41
C GLN A 60 -1.53 25.81 -15.64
N PRO A 61 -2.57 26.65 -15.49
CA PRO A 61 -3.25 26.98 -14.23
C PRO A 61 -4.59 26.25 -14.07
N TYR A 62 -4.80 25.66 -12.88
CA TYR A 62 -6.15 25.38 -12.38
C TYR A 62 -6.69 26.67 -11.78
N SER A 63 -7.20 27.56 -12.63
CA SER A 63 -7.95 28.72 -12.17
C SER A 63 -9.42 28.41 -12.32
N TYR A 64 -10.14 28.36 -11.20
CA TYR A 64 -11.58 28.42 -11.22
C TYR A 64 -11.95 29.87 -10.98
N GLU A 65 -12.54 30.51 -11.99
CA GLU A 65 -13.18 31.80 -11.76
C GLU A 65 -14.42 31.52 -10.90
N GLU A 66 -14.48 32.18 -9.73
CA GLU A 66 -15.64 32.21 -8.85
C GLU A 66 -16.24 30.81 -8.52
N PRO A 67 -15.43 29.88 -7.96
CA PRO A 67 -15.79 28.46 -7.80
C PRO A 67 -16.98 28.20 -6.86
N THR A 68 -17.41 29.21 -6.11
CA THR A 68 -18.48 29.13 -5.14
C THR A 68 -19.57 30.16 -5.39
N GLU A 69 -19.58 30.81 -6.55
CA GLU A 69 -20.69 31.69 -6.86
C GLU A 69 -21.99 30.90 -6.99
N PRO A 70 -23.10 31.44 -6.45
CA PRO A 70 -24.39 30.79 -6.56
C PRO A 70 -24.82 30.79 -8.02
N VAL A 71 -25.02 29.59 -8.57
CA VAL A 71 -25.68 29.42 -9.87
C VAL A 71 -27.06 30.10 -9.84
N GLY A 72 -27.37 30.85 -10.90
CA GLY A 72 -28.65 31.56 -11.00
C GLY A 72 -29.81 30.57 -10.92
N LEU A 73 -30.92 30.97 -10.31
CA LEU A 73 -32.14 30.12 -10.24
C LEU A 73 -32.62 29.69 -11.65
N GLU A 74 -32.32 30.52 -12.66
CA GLU A 74 -32.63 30.31 -14.08
C GLU A 74 -31.85 29.14 -14.70
N ASP A 75 -30.66 28.80 -14.16
CA ASP A 75 -29.82 27.69 -14.65
C ASP A 75 -30.27 26.32 -14.12
N TRP A 76 -31.22 26.28 -13.18
CA TRP A 76 -31.80 25.04 -12.64
C TRP A 76 -33.00 24.53 -13.42
N GLU A 77 -33.57 25.32 -14.33
CA GLU A 77 -34.71 24.89 -15.16
C GLU A 77 -34.22 24.14 -16.41
N VAL A 78 -33.75 22.91 -16.21
CA VAL A 78 -33.67 21.92 -17.30
C VAL A 78 -35.02 21.20 -17.35
N LEU A 79 -35.83 21.56 -18.35
CA LEU A 79 -37.15 21.01 -18.69
C LEU A 79 -37.13 19.50 -18.99
#